data_AF-A0AAU5QAS5-F1
#
_entry.id   AF-A0AAU5QAS5-F1
#
_cell.length_a   1.000
_cell.length_b   1.000
_cell.length_c   1.000
_cell.angle_alpha   90.00
_cell.angle_beta   90.00
_cell.angle_gamma   90.00
#
_symmetry.space_group_name_H-M   'P 1'
#
loop_
_entity.id
_entity.type
_entity.pdbx_description
1 polymer ?
#
loop_
_entity_poly.entity_id
_entity_poly.type
_entity_poly.pdbx_seq_one_letter_code
_entity_poly.pdbx_strand_id
1 'polypeptide(L)'
;MKAAVATRAGASPRYLDSPEPEAGAGEHLVDLVAAAIHPVVRSKATGRHYSSTGAYPLVPGVDAAAARLGDSTPDLVLDFLWGTAAEAAFGALSKMPGTDAVDYVEIGAVIGEGRPCPPHSYAAAPSA
;
A
#
# COMPACT_ATOMS: atom_id res chain seq x y z
N MET A 1 -14.42 10.79 0.64
CA MET A 1 -14.02 9.78 1.65
C MET A 1 -13.87 10.36 3.07
N LYS A 2 -13.87 9.52 4.11
CA LYS A 2 -13.48 9.92 5.49
C LYS A 2 -11.99 9.73 5.68
N ALA A 3 -11.30 10.70 6.28
CA ALA A 3 -9.84 10.64 6.46
C ALA A 3 -9.36 11.33 7.74
N ALA A 4 -8.17 10.94 8.22
CA ALA A 4 -7.44 11.68 9.23
C ALA A 4 -6.68 12.82 8.56
N VAL A 5 -7.12 14.06 8.76
CA VAL A 5 -6.60 15.25 8.07
C VAL A 5 -5.81 16.12 9.04
N ALA A 6 -4.55 16.38 8.73
CA ALA A 6 -3.75 17.42 9.37
C ALA A 6 -3.99 18.74 8.65
N THR A 7 -4.51 19.76 9.35
CA THR A 7 -4.86 21.06 8.76
C THR A 7 -3.71 22.06 8.76
N ARG A 8 -2.67 21.82 9.56
CA ARG A 8 -1.42 22.59 9.61
C ARG A 8 -0.32 21.78 10.28
N ALA A 9 0.93 22.22 10.11
CA ALA A 9 2.08 21.58 10.75
C ALA A 9 1.91 21.49 12.27
N GLY A 10 2.13 20.28 12.80
CA GLY A 10 2.08 19.99 14.23
C GLY A 10 0.67 19.94 14.85
N ALA A 11 -0.39 20.19 14.08
CA ALA A 11 -1.74 19.95 14.56
C ALA A 11 -2.01 18.44 14.65
N SER A 12 -2.75 18.03 15.68
CA SER A 12 -3.30 16.67 15.74
C SER A 12 -4.23 16.45 14.55
N PRO A 13 -4.06 15.35 13.78
CA PRO A 13 -4.97 15.01 12.71
C PRO A 13 -6.40 14.89 13.22
N ARG A 14 -7.36 15.39 12.45
CA ARG A 14 -8.79 15.32 12.76
C ARG A 14 -9.49 14.41 11.76
N TYR A 15 -10.42 13.61 12.25
CA TYR A 15 -11.29 12.81 11.41
C TYR A 15 -12.30 13.73 10.70
N LEU A 16 -12.13 13.92 9.40
CA LEU A 16 -12.89 14.85 8.58
C LEU A 16 -13.34 14.19 7.28
N ASP A 17 -14.32 14.81 6.62
CA ASP A 17 -14.61 14.54 5.22
C ASP A 17 -13.51 15.13 4.34
N SER A 18 -13.07 14.34 3.37
CA SER A 18 -12.09 14.69 2.36
C SER A 18 -12.67 14.36 0.98
N PRO A 19 -12.30 15.10 -0.07
CA PRO A 19 -12.65 14.72 -1.44
C PRO A 19 -12.28 13.27 -1.72
N GLU A 20 -13.08 12.61 -2.56
CA GLU A 20 -12.72 11.29 -3.08
C GLU A 20 -11.47 11.45 -3.97
N PRO A 21 -10.49 10.51 -3.92
CA PRO A 21 -9.34 10.60 -4.79
C PRO A 21 -9.78 10.34 -6.24
N GLU A 22 -9.16 11.05 -7.16
CA GLU A 22 -9.31 10.81 -8.60
C GLU A 22 -8.04 10.14 -9.10
N ALA A 23 -8.16 9.01 -9.79
CA ALA A 23 -7.02 8.34 -10.40
C ALA A 23 -6.62 9.03 -11.71
N GLY A 24 -5.35 9.43 -11.82
CA GLY A 24 -4.75 9.87 -13.06
C GLY A 24 -4.46 8.73 -14.04
N ALA A 25 -3.84 9.08 -15.17
CA ALA A 25 -3.41 8.08 -16.15
C ALA A 25 -2.34 7.14 -15.56
N GLY A 26 -2.63 5.83 -15.56
CA GLY A 26 -1.74 4.82 -14.96
C GLY A 26 -1.84 4.68 -13.45
N GLU A 27 -2.77 5.40 -12.81
CA GLU A 27 -3.06 5.26 -11.38
C GLU A 27 -4.33 4.42 -11.18
N HIS A 28 -4.41 3.76 -10.03
CA HIS A 28 -5.59 3.00 -9.64
C HIS A 28 -6.07 3.44 -8.26
N LEU A 29 -7.39 3.54 -8.12
CA LEU A 29 -8.01 3.69 -6.81
C LEU A 29 -7.94 2.36 -6.06
N VAL A 30 -7.80 2.46 -4.74
CA VAL A 30 -7.56 1.33 -3.86
C VAL A 30 -8.43 1.48 -2.62
N ASP A 31 -9.17 0.42 -2.29
CA ASP A 31 -10.00 0.38 -1.09
C ASP A 31 -9.16 -0.06 0.11
N LEU A 32 -8.78 0.91 0.94
CA LEU A 32 -7.96 0.66 2.13
C LEU A 32 -8.77 0.02 3.26
N VAL A 33 -8.22 -1.02 3.88
CA VAL A 33 -8.80 -1.68 5.07
C VAL A 33 -8.04 -1.37 6.36
N ALA A 34 -6.75 -1.05 6.24
CA ALA A 34 -5.91 -0.68 7.37
C ALA A 34 -4.84 0.29 6.91
N ALA A 35 -4.41 1.17 7.82
CA ALA A 35 -3.28 2.07 7.61
C ALA A 35 -2.40 2.06 8.86
N ALA A 36 -1.08 2.04 8.67
CA ALA A 36 -0.14 2.01 9.78
C ALA A 36 0.27 3.43 10.19
N ILE A 37 0.47 3.64 11.49
CA ILE A 37 0.92 4.92 12.05
C ILE A 37 2.37 4.78 12.52
N HIS A 38 3.30 5.17 11.65
CA HIS A 38 4.74 5.11 11.93
C HIS A 38 5.32 6.49 12.33
N PRO A 39 6.54 6.55 12.90
CA PRO A 39 7.24 7.80 13.15
C PRO A 39 7.35 8.68 11.89
N VAL A 40 7.52 8.07 10.71
CA VAL A 40 7.52 8.78 9.42
C VAL A 40 6.18 9.49 9.14
N VAL A 41 5.05 8.86 9.44
CA VAL A 41 3.70 9.47 9.29
C VAL A 41 3.59 10.72 10.17
N ARG A 42 4.06 10.64 11.42
CA ARG A 42 4.10 11.78 12.34
C ARG A 42 5.05 12.86 11.85
N SER A 43 6.21 12.49 11.32
CA SER A 43 7.18 13.42 10.74
C SER A 43 6.59 14.16 9.53
N LYS A 44 5.87 13.47 8.64
CA LYS A 44 5.15 14.09 7.51
C LYS A 44 4.03 15.02 7.99
N ALA A 45 3.20 14.59 8.95
CA ALA A 45 2.13 15.43 9.51
C ALA A 45 2.67 16.73 10.15
N THR A 46 3.88 16.68 10.70
CA THR A 46 4.55 17.82 11.35
C THR A 46 5.41 18.65 10.39
N GLY A 47 5.50 18.29 9.11
CA GLY A 47 6.29 19.01 8.12
C GLY A 47 7.80 18.78 8.22
N ARG A 48 8.24 17.78 9.00
CA ARG A 48 9.66 17.53 9.31
C ARG A 48 10.31 16.42 8.49
N HIS A 49 9.51 15.64 7.76
CA HIS A 49 10.08 14.63 6.88
C HIS A 49 10.66 15.29 5.63
N TYR A 50 11.79 14.81 5.13
CA TYR A 50 12.46 15.42 3.96
C TYR A 50 11.57 15.46 2.71
N SER A 51 10.63 14.52 2.58
CA SER A 51 9.64 14.48 1.50
C SER A 51 8.37 15.29 1.79
N SER A 52 8.35 16.09 2.85
CA SER A 52 7.22 16.98 3.13
C SER A 52 7.27 18.19 2.20
N THR A 53 6.14 18.49 1.56
CA THR A 53 5.96 19.69 0.73
C THR A 53 5.56 20.91 1.56
N GLY A 54 5.25 20.73 2.85
CA GLY A 54 4.64 21.78 3.68
C GLY A 54 3.23 22.18 3.25
N ALA A 55 2.60 21.44 2.33
CA ALA A 55 1.24 21.70 1.87
C ALA A 55 0.22 21.12 2.86
N TYR A 56 -0.78 21.94 3.22
CA TYR A 56 -1.88 21.59 4.10
C TYR A 56 -3.21 22.11 3.51
N PRO A 57 -4.36 21.47 3.77
CA PRO A 57 -4.53 20.25 4.56
C PRO A 57 -3.92 19.01 3.86
N LEU A 58 -3.46 18.03 4.65
CA LEU A 58 -3.00 16.74 4.12
C LEU A 58 -3.60 15.56 4.88
N VAL A 59 -3.69 14.43 4.20
CA VAL A 59 -3.93 13.10 4.80
C VAL A 59 -2.57 12.42 4.94
N PRO A 60 -1.95 12.41 6.14
CA PRO A 60 -0.64 11.80 6.32
C PRO A 60 -0.79 10.28 6.43
N GLY A 61 -0.37 9.57 5.39
CA GLY A 61 -0.24 8.10 5.35
C GLY A 61 0.93 7.73 4.43
N VAL A 62 1.55 6.58 4.68
CA VAL A 62 2.60 6.02 3.81
C VAL A 62 2.40 4.52 3.57
N ASP A 63 1.93 3.80 4.58
CA ASP A 63 1.74 2.35 4.51
C ASP A 63 0.28 1.98 4.81
N ALA A 64 -0.30 1.14 3.96
CA ALA A 64 -1.68 0.68 4.09
C ALA A 64 -1.86 -0.74 3.52
N ALA A 65 -2.88 -1.44 4.02
CA ALA A 65 -3.39 -2.67 3.44
C ALA A 65 -4.70 -2.38 2.71
N ALA A 66 -4.91 -3.07 1.59
CA ALA A 66 -6.07 -2.87 0.72
C ALA A 66 -6.91 -4.14 0.62
N ALA A 67 -8.23 -3.98 0.56
CA ALA A 67 -9.15 -5.07 0.22
C ALA A 67 -9.15 -5.36 -1.29
N ARG A 68 -8.93 -4.33 -2.10
CA ARG A 68 -8.98 -4.39 -3.57
C ARG A 68 -7.93 -3.47 -4.16
N LEU A 69 -7.17 -4.01 -5.11
CA LEU A 69 -6.19 -3.28 -5.91
C LEU A 69 -6.80 -3.02 -7.30
N GLY A 70 -7.41 -1.86 -7.51
CA GLY A 70 -7.92 -1.44 -8.82
C GLY A 70 -8.78 -2.48 -9.57
N ASP A 71 -8.89 -2.30 -10.89
CA ASP A 71 -9.60 -3.22 -11.80
C ASP A 71 -8.65 -4.03 -12.69
N SER A 72 -7.39 -3.60 -12.81
CA SER A 72 -6.37 -4.24 -13.63
C SER A 72 -5.17 -4.67 -12.80
N THR A 73 -4.62 -5.81 -13.18
CA THR A 73 -3.47 -6.41 -12.55
C THR A 73 -2.20 -5.62 -12.91
N PRO A 74 -1.33 -5.29 -11.94
CA PRO A 74 -0.07 -4.59 -12.22
C PRO A 74 0.89 -5.48 -13.01
N ASP A 75 1.72 -4.92 -13.88
CA ASP A 75 2.75 -5.69 -14.60
C ASP A 75 3.91 -6.12 -13.69
N LEU A 76 4.22 -5.34 -12.65
CA LEU A 76 5.34 -5.57 -11.73
C LEU A 76 4.93 -5.25 -10.29
N VAL A 77 5.27 -6.14 -9.36
CA VAL A 77 5.15 -5.93 -7.91
C VAL A 77 6.53 -5.91 -7.27
N LEU A 78 6.84 -4.81 -6.59
CA LEU A 78 8.02 -4.66 -5.74
C LEU A 78 7.61 -4.84 -4.29
N ASP A 79 8.00 -5.95 -3.67
CA ASP A 79 7.55 -6.28 -2.32
C ASP A 79 8.62 -6.04 -1.27
N PHE A 80 8.29 -5.16 -0.34
CA PHE A 80 9.07 -4.88 0.86
C PHE A 80 8.42 -5.46 2.12
N LEU A 81 7.26 -6.11 1.99
CA LEU A 81 6.49 -6.67 3.09
C LEU A 81 7.06 -8.03 3.50
N TRP A 82 6.66 -8.46 4.70
CA TRP A 82 6.91 -9.80 5.20
C TRP A 82 5.76 -10.24 6.11
N GLY A 83 5.68 -11.54 6.36
CA GLY A 83 4.65 -12.11 7.24
C GLY A 83 3.21 -11.88 6.76
N THR A 84 2.29 -11.70 7.69
CA THR A 84 0.84 -11.65 7.40
C THR A 84 0.42 -10.50 6.49
N ALA A 85 1.17 -9.40 6.47
CA ALA A 85 0.91 -8.29 5.56
C ALA A 85 1.22 -8.66 4.10
N ALA A 86 2.34 -9.33 3.86
CA ALA A 86 2.69 -9.86 2.54
C ALA A 86 1.65 -10.91 2.11
N GLU A 87 1.32 -11.86 2.98
CA GLU A 87 0.30 -12.89 2.71
C GLU A 87 -1.06 -12.28 2.31
N ALA A 88 -1.49 -11.22 3.00
CA ALA A 88 -2.73 -10.53 2.67
C ALA A 88 -2.67 -9.83 1.31
N ALA A 89 -1.56 -9.15 1.00
CA ALA A 89 -1.35 -8.49 -0.28
C ALA A 89 -1.39 -9.49 -1.45
N PHE A 90 -0.69 -10.62 -1.33
CA PHE A 90 -0.74 -11.70 -2.32
C PHE A 90 -2.09 -12.39 -2.41
N GLY A 91 -2.78 -12.55 -1.29
CA GLY A 91 -4.14 -13.07 -1.26
C GLY A 91 -5.14 -12.17 -2.00
N ALA A 92 -4.88 -10.86 -2.09
CA ALA A 92 -5.67 -9.94 -2.91
C ALA A 92 -5.25 -10.02 -4.39
N LEU A 93 -3.95 -9.99 -4.67
CA LEU A 93 -3.39 -10.02 -6.03
C LEU A 93 -3.75 -11.33 -6.77
N SER A 94 -3.67 -12.48 -6.11
CA SER A 94 -4.01 -13.79 -6.69
C SER A 94 -5.46 -13.93 -7.16
N LYS A 95 -6.35 -13.04 -6.72
CA LYS A 95 -7.77 -13.01 -7.15
C LYS A 95 -7.99 -12.17 -8.40
N MET A 96 -6.97 -11.46 -8.87
CA MET A 96 -7.07 -10.61 -10.05
C MET A 96 -6.85 -11.42 -11.34
N PRO A 97 -7.53 -11.06 -12.43
CA PRO A 97 -7.35 -11.73 -13.71
C PRO A 97 -5.97 -11.43 -14.29
N GLY A 98 -5.26 -12.45 -14.78
CA GLY A 98 -3.94 -12.26 -15.41
C GLY A 98 -2.77 -12.12 -14.42
N THR A 99 -2.97 -12.47 -13.14
CA THR A 99 -1.89 -12.47 -12.14
C THR A 99 -0.71 -13.37 -12.50
N ASP A 100 -0.91 -14.38 -13.33
CA ASP A 100 0.17 -15.27 -13.81
C ASP A 100 1.21 -14.54 -14.68
N ALA A 101 0.90 -13.35 -15.20
CA ALA A 101 1.79 -12.55 -16.04
C ALA A 101 2.54 -11.44 -15.26
N VAL A 102 2.37 -11.37 -13.95
CA VAL A 102 2.94 -10.32 -13.11
C VAL A 102 4.38 -10.67 -12.76
N ASP A 103 5.30 -9.78 -13.12
CA ASP A 103 6.68 -9.85 -12.64
C ASP A 103 6.72 -9.50 -11.15
N TYR A 104 7.55 -10.23 -10.40
CA TYR A 104 7.62 -10.07 -8.96
C TYR A 104 9.06 -9.96 -8.48
N VAL A 105 9.35 -8.95 -7.66
CA VAL A 105 10.66 -8.73 -7.05
C VAL A 105 10.50 -8.63 -5.54
N GLU A 106 10.98 -9.65 -4.84
CA GLU A 106 11.08 -9.64 -3.37
C GLU A 106 12.30 -8.83 -2.95
N ILE A 107 12.06 -7.77 -2.18
CA ILE A 107 13.10 -6.91 -1.61
C ILE A 107 13.15 -7.11 -0.08
N GLY A 108 12.01 -7.43 0.55
CA GLY A 108 11.85 -7.56 2.00
C GLY A 108 12.64 -8.70 2.68
N ALA A 109 13.02 -9.76 1.95
CA ALA A 109 13.71 -10.93 2.52
C ALA A 109 15.09 -10.64 3.13
N VAL A 110 15.76 -9.54 2.77
CA VAL A 110 17.14 -9.29 3.19
C VAL A 110 17.23 -8.77 4.64
N ILE A 111 16.11 -8.34 5.25
CA ILE A 111 16.11 -7.60 6.53
C ILE A 111 15.46 -8.38 7.71
N GLY A 112 14.86 -9.55 7.48
CA GLY A 112 14.23 -10.34 8.54
C GLY A 112 14.68 -11.80 8.58
N GLU A 113 15.10 -12.29 9.75
CA GLU A 113 15.45 -13.71 9.98
C GLU A 113 14.24 -14.68 9.97
N GLY A 114 13.15 -14.31 9.30
CA GLY A 114 11.93 -15.11 9.18
C GLY A 114 11.77 -15.62 7.76
N ARG A 115 11.81 -16.95 7.61
CA ARG A 115 11.63 -17.75 6.37
C ARG A 115 11.07 -16.95 5.17
N PRO A 116 11.82 -16.84 4.06
CA PRO A 116 11.29 -16.31 2.80
C PRO A 116 10.00 -17.05 2.43
N CYS A 117 9.00 -16.31 1.97
CA CYS A 117 7.90 -16.92 1.23
C CYS A 117 8.53 -17.48 -0.05
N PRO A 118 8.51 -18.79 -0.32
CA PRO A 118 9.29 -19.35 -1.42
C PRO A 118 8.81 -18.75 -2.76
N PRO A 119 9.72 -18.23 -3.60
CA PRO A 119 9.38 -17.53 -4.84
C PRO A 119 9.06 -18.51 -5.99
N HIS A 120 8.44 -19.66 -5.73
CA HIS A 120 8.22 -20.69 -6.75
C HIS A 120 6.74 -20.92 -7.03
N SER A 121 6.34 -20.36 -8.17
CA SER A 121 5.26 -20.79 -9.05
C SER A 121 3.86 -20.84 -8.45
N TYR A 122 3.10 -19.77 -8.66
CA TYR A 122 1.69 -19.95 -9.05
C TYR A 122 1.66 -20.39 -10.51
N ALA A 123 2.06 -21.64 -10.76
CA ALA A 123 1.60 -22.33 -11.95
C ALA A 123 0.19 -22.82 -11.62
N ALA A 124 -0.81 -22.32 -12.35
CA ALA A 124 -2.16 -22.87 -12.30
C ALA A 124 -2.09 -24.41 -12.38
N ALA A 125 -2.66 -25.09 -11.40
CA ALA A 125 -2.82 -26.54 -11.47
C ALA A 125 -3.62 -26.86 -12.74
N PRO A 126 -3.16 -27.78 -13.61
CA PRO A 126 -3.96 -28.19 -14.75
C PRO A 126 -5.25 -28.82 -14.24
N SER A 127 -6.37 -28.33 -14.77
CA SER A 127 -7.69 -28.93 -14.57
C SER A 127 -7.65 -30.39 -14.99
N ALA A 128 -7.91 -31.29 -14.03
CA ALA A 128 -8.19 -32.70 -14.27
C ALA A 128 -9.71 -32.93 -14.35
#